data_AF-A0A2V8FGA7-F1
#
_entry.id   AF-A0A2V8FGA7-F1
#
_cell.length_a   1.000
_cell.length_b   1.000
_cell.length_c   1.000
_cell.angle_alpha   90.00
_cell.angle_beta   90.00
_cell.angle_gamma   90.00
#
_symmetry.space_group_name_H-M   'P 1'
#
loop_
_entity.id
_entity.type
_entity.pdbx_description
1 polymer ?
#
loop_
_entity_poly.entity_id
_entity_poly.type
_entity_poly.pdbx_seq_one_letter_code
_entity_poly.pdbx_strand_id
1 'polypeptide(L)'
;TWRIDPDGSLGIRKHFESPYRPGQPVTMDEYYGWMFEHSVPGLPEAAAQEDLTPLAYMRKYGVFKVKDHVYKPYEEPLPLETLSDVAIDREQDLVLRDGQPIGVLVDGVARTGFTTPTRRLEFYSRTLVDWGWPEHAVPRYVPGHVHWRHLKREDGEFDLLPNFRLPTLVHTRSSVKWLYEISHDNPLWIATPDARRHGIETGDLVKVRTRIGYFVTRAWVTEGIRPGVLGMSHHLGRWRLHEEMGNRTASALVKIDRLGSGYKVSQVHGAQPFASRDPDSSRIWWSEVGVHQNLTFPVQPDPVSGMHCWHQRVTLEKPSPDDRYGDIFVDTARSHEIYKEWLAMTRPAPGPDGTRRPLWFDRPLRPVPEAYKL
;
A
#
# COMPACT_ATOMS: atom_id res chain seq x y z
N THR A 1 14.93 1.37 20.48
CA THR A 1 15.19 0.10 21.19
C THR A 1 15.93 0.28 22.50
N TRP A 2 17.15 0.81 22.52
CA TRP A 2 17.97 0.90 23.74
C TRP A 2 17.42 1.86 24.82
N ARG A 3 16.52 2.78 24.45
CA ARG A 3 15.74 3.58 25.42
C ARG A 3 14.52 2.83 25.98
N ILE A 4 14.05 1.80 25.28
CA ILE A 4 12.89 0.98 25.66
C ILE A 4 13.34 -0.17 26.57
N ASP A 5 14.52 -0.72 26.31
CA ASP A 5 15.14 -1.84 27.04
C ASP A 5 16.58 -1.46 27.45
N PRO A 6 16.74 -0.51 28.41
CA PRO A 6 18.06 0.05 28.75
C PRO A 6 18.98 -0.95 29.46
N ASP A 7 18.41 -1.85 30.25
CA ASP A 7 19.13 -2.90 30.99
C ASP A 7 19.18 -4.23 30.23
N GLY A 8 18.44 -4.38 29.12
CA GLY A 8 18.40 -5.60 28.32
C GLY A 8 17.47 -6.68 28.87
N SER A 9 16.75 -6.41 29.97
CA SER A 9 15.88 -7.38 30.65
C SER A 9 14.73 -7.87 29.78
N LEU A 10 14.27 -7.07 28.82
CA LEU A 10 13.22 -7.46 27.87
C LEU A 10 13.75 -8.30 26.71
N GLY A 11 15.08 -8.48 26.61
CA GLY A 11 15.73 -9.25 25.55
C GLY A 11 15.60 -8.61 24.17
N ILE A 12 15.20 -7.34 24.08
CA ILE A 12 15.01 -6.62 22.81
C ILE A 12 16.37 -6.12 22.31
N ARG A 13 17.23 -5.67 23.23
CA ARG A 13 18.56 -5.09 22.92
C ARG A 13 19.40 -5.95 21.98
N LYS A 14 19.44 -7.27 22.21
CA LYS A 14 20.24 -8.23 21.43
C LYS A 14 19.91 -8.24 19.93
N HIS A 15 18.68 -7.86 19.56
CA HIS A 15 18.25 -7.82 18.15
C HIS A 15 18.66 -6.53 17.43
N PHE A 16 19.19 -5.54 18.16
CA PHE A 16 19.61 -4.23 17.64
C PHE A 16 21.03 -3.87 18.10
N GLU A 17 21.82 -4.88 18.46
CA GLU A 17 23.21 -4.74 18.82
C GLU A 17 24.09 -4.74 17.57
N SER A 18 25.16 -3.94 17.57
CA SER A 18 26.07 -3.89 16.43
C SER A 18 26.79 -5.23 16.26
N PRO A 19 26.83 -5.79 15.03
CA PRO A 19 27.61 -7.00 14.76
C PRO A 19 29.13 -6.75 14.80
N TYR A 20 29.57 -5.50 14.80
CA TYR A 20 30.99 -5.11 14.81
C TYR A 20 31.43 -4.45 16.13
N ARG A 21 30.48 -3.94 16.92
CA ARG A 21 30.73 -3.24 18.19
C ARG A 21 29.84 -3.82 19.28
N PRO A 22 30.28 -4.92 19.92
CA PRO A 22 29.56 -5.52 21.03
C PRO A 22 29.25 -4.50 22.13
N GLY A 23 28.08 -4.61 22.73
CA GLY A 23 27.61 -3.71 23.77
C GLY A 23 27.18 -2.34 23.27
N GLN A 24 27.09 -2.10 21.95
CA GLN A 24 26.61 -0.84 21.35
C GLN A 24 25.43 -1.05 20.40
N PRO A 25 24.55 -0.04 20.23
CA PRO A 25 23.48 -0.10 19.24
C PRO A 25 24.04 -0.13 17.82
N VAL A 26 23.44 -0.94 16.95
CA VAL A 26 23.75 -0.96 15.52
C VAL A 26 23.45 0.39 14.88
N THR A 27 24.36 0.89 14.06
CA THR A 27 24.15 2.07 13.22
C THR A 27 23.55 1.69 11.87
N MET A 28 22.97 2.65 11.15
CA MET A 28 22.45 2.38 9.80
C MET A 28 23.55 1.89 8.84
N ASP A 29 24.76 2.42 8.96
CA ASP A 29 25.91 1.99 8.15
C ASP A 29 26.30 0.54 8.44
N GLU A 30 26.34 0.13 9.70
CA GLU A 30 26.63 -1.26 10.07
C GLU A 30 25.51 -2.20 9.65
N TYR A 31 24.25 -1.79 9.79
CA TYR A 31 23.11 -2.61 9.39
C TYR A 31 23.15 -2.90 7.88
N TYR A 32 23.30 -1.86 7.05
CA TYR A 32 23.40 -2.04 5.60
C TYR A 32 24.71 -2.69 5.18
N GLY A 33 25.83 -2.30 5.79
CA GLY A 33 27.15 -2.88 5.51
C GLY A 33 27.17 -4.38 5.75
N TRP A 34 26.68 -4.83 6.91
CA TRP A 34 26.59 -6.25 7.24
C TRP A 34 25.70 -7.01 6.26
N MET A 35 24.54 -6.45 5.91
CA MET A 35 23.66 -7.05 4.92
C MET A 35 24.33 -7.18 3.54
N PHE A 36 25.06 -6.15 3.09
CA PHE A 36 25.78 -6.18 1.82
C PHE A 36 26.95 -7.17 1.82
N GLU A 37 27.63 -7.32 2.96
CA GLU A 37 28.73 -8.27 3.14
C GLU A 37 28.25 -9.73 3.15
N HIS A 38 27.09 -10.02 3.75
CA HIS A 38 26.70 -11.40 4.09
C HIS A 38 25.44 -11.91 3.37
N SER A 39 24.61 -11.01 2.82
CA SER A 39 23.29 -11.38 2.28
C SER A 39 23.15 -11.13 0.76
N VAL A 40 24.14 -10.52 0.11
CA VAL A 40 24.10 -10.22 -1.33
C VAL A 40 25.18 -11.01 -2.07
N PRO A 41 24.82 -12.14 -2.73
CA PRO A 41 25.80 -12.97 -3.43
C PRO A 41 26.55 -12.18 -4.52
N GLY A 42 27.88 -12.29 -4.55
CA GLY A 42 28.74 -11.67 -5.56
C GLY A 42 29.12 -10.21 -5.30
N LEU A 43 28.44 -9.52 -4.36
CA LEU A 43 28.73 -8.12 -4.05
C LEU A 43 30.08 -7.94 -3.33
N PRO A 44 30.45 -8.76 -2.33
CA PRO A 44 31.77 -8.67 -1.70
C PRO A 44 32.93 -8.78 -2.69
N GLU A 45 32.83 -9.73 -3.62
CA GLU A 45 33.85 -9.96 -4.64
C GLU A 45 33.93 -8.80 -5.63
N ALA A 46 32.78 -8.28 -6.09
CA ALA A 46 32.73 -7.13 -6.99
C ALA A 46 33.27 -5.85 -6.32
N ALA A 47 32.97 -5.65 -5.04
CA ALA A 47 33.50 -4.51 -4.29
C ALA A 47 35.03 -4.60 -4.13
N ALA A 48 35.55 -5.79 -3.82
CA ALA A 48 36.99 -6.02 -3.69
C ALA A 48 37.77 -5.78 -4.99
N GLN A 49 37.18 -6.06 -6.16
CA GLN A 49 37.80 -5.77 -7.47
C GLN A 49 38.04 -4.27 -7.72
N GLU A 50 37.36 -3.40 -6.97
CA GLU A 50 37.51 -1.94 -7.05
C GLU A 50 38.16 -1.34 -5.78
N ASP A 51 38.74 -2.16 -4.91
CA ASP A 51 39.28 -1.74 -3.61
C ASP A 51 38.23 -1.02 -2.72
N LEU A 52 36.97 -1.44 -2.82
CA LEU A 52 35.85 -0.92 -2.04
C LEU A 52 35.34 -1.94 -1.01
N THR A 53 34.82 -1.46 0.11
CA THR A 53 33.93 -2.27 0.95
C THR A 53 32.56 -2.43 0.27
N PRO A 54 31.76 -3.47 0.56
CA PRO A 54 30.41 -3.61 0.01
C PRO A 54 29.52 -2.38 0.25
N LEU A 55 29.63 -1.76 1.43
CA LEU A 55 28.94 -0.51 1.73
C LEU A 55 29.42 0.64 0.85
N ALA A 56 30.73 0.78 0.63
CA ALA A 56 31.29 1.83 -0.23
C ALA A 56 30.89 1.63 -1.71
N TYR A 57 30.89 0.38 -2.18
CA TYR A 57 30.40 0.02 -3.52
C TYR A 57 28.94 0.44 -3.69
N MET A 58 28.07 0.08 -2.76
CA MET A 58 26.66 0.45 -2.81
C MET A 58 26.42 1.96 -2.67
N ARG A 59 27.27 2.69 -1.94
CA ARG A 59 27.22 4.16 -1.91
C ARG A 59 27.61 4.80 -3.24
N LYS A 60 28.57 4.19 -3.95
CA LYS A 60 29.05 4.67 -5.25
C LYS A 60 28.03 4.41 -6.37
N TYR A 61 27.50 3.18 -6.43
CA TYR A 61 26.68 2.72 -7.55
C TYR A 61 25.18 2.68 -7.28
N GLY A 62 24.76 2.54 -6.01
CA GLY A 62 23.35 2.46 -5.60
C GLY A 62 22.61 1.17 -5.98
N VAL A 63 23.18 0.34 -6.86
CA VAL A 63 22.57 -0.90 -7.36
C VAL A 63 23.65 -1.95 -7.66
N PHE A 64 23.32 -3.22 -7.46
CA PHE A 64 24.18 -4.36 -7.81
C PHE A 64 23.36 -5.47 -8.47
N LYS A 65 23.88 -6.04 -9.57
CA LYS A 65 23.22 -7.08 -10.35
C LYS A 65 23.66 -8.47 -9.88
N VAL A 66 22.82 -9.15 -9.11
CA VAL A 66 23.13 -10.48 -8.54
C VAL A 66 23.11 -11.59 -9.60
N LYS A 67 22.11 -11.59 -10.47
CA LYS A 67 21.99 -12.54 -11.59
C LYS A 67 21.62 -11.78 -12.86
N ASP A 68 22.17 -12.24 -13.98
CA ASP A 68 21.85 -11.70 -15.30
C ASP A 68 20.77 -12.54 -15.98
N HIS A 69 19.91 -11.90 -16.79
CA HIS A 69 18.99 -12.56 -17.72
C HIS A 69 18.12 -13.72 -17.18
N VAL A 70 17.55 -13.59 -15.98
CA VAL A 70 16.65 -14.59 -15.38
C VAL A 70 15.22 -14.46 -15.94
N TYR A 71 14.92 -15.10 -17.08
CA TYR A 71 13.60 -15.00 -17.73
C TYR A 71 12.72 -16.25 -17.63
N LYS A 72 13.31 -17.44 -17.57
CA LYS A 72 12.60 -18.72 -17.71
C LYS A 72 13.01 -19.76 -16.65
N PRO A 73 13.08 -19.40 -15.35
CA PRO A 73 13.49 -20.35 -14.30
C PRO A 73 12.55 -21.58 -14.21
N TYR A 74 11.29 -21.46 -14.63
CA TYR A 74 10.32 -22.55 -14.69
C TYR A 74 10.59 -23.56 -15.81
N GLU A 75 11.38 -23.20 -16.83
CA GLU A 75 11.83 -24.13 -17.90
C GLU A 75 13.13 -24.85 -17.52
N GLU A 76 13.74 -24.56 -16.37
CA GLU A 76 14.95 -25.25 -15.95
C GLU A 76 14.65 -26.72 -15.63
N PRO A 77 15.48 -27.68 -16.07
CA PRO A 77 15.36 -29.06 -15.63
C PRO A 77 15.51 -29.17 -14.12
N LEU A 78 14.77 -30.09 -13.50
CA LEU A 78 15.05 -30.47 -12.12
C LEU A 78 16.44 -31.12 -12.04
N PRO A 79 17.25 -30.80 -11.02
CA PRO A 79 18.57 -31.43 -10.84
C PRO A 79 18.46 -32.95 -10.71
N LEU A 80 19.45 -33.71 -11.18
CA LEU A 80 19.40 -35.17 -11.19
C LEU A 80 19.28 -35.76 -9.79
N GLU A 81 19.96 -35.17 -8.82
CA GLU A 81 19.85 -35.50 -7.39
C GLU A 81 18.44 -35.28 -6.84
N THR A 82 17.63 -34.44 -7.50
CA THR A 82 16.23 -34.25 -7.14
C THR A 82 15.34 -35.38 -7.64
N LEU A 83 15.81 -36.18 -8.61
CA LEU A 83 15.02 -37.21 -9.28
C LEU A 83 15.18 -38.63 -8.70
N SER A 84 16.06 -38.84 -7.71
CA SER A 84 16.30 -40.17 -7.13
C SER A 84 15.08 -40.76 -6.40
N ASP A 85 14.22 -39.90 -5.83
CA ASP A 85 13.13 -40.28 -4.92
C ASP A 85 11.81 -39.60 -5.29
N VAL A 86 11.47 -39.60 -6.58
CA VAL A 86 10.25 -38.95 -7.09
C VAL A 86 9.31 -39.95 -7.74
N ALA A 87 8.00 -39.73 -7.57
CA ALA A 87 6.96 -40.40 -8.33
C ALA A 87 6.57 -39.53 -9.54
N ILE A 88 6.18 -40.15 -10.64
CA ILE A 88 5.64 -39.45 -11.81
C ILE A 88 4.14 -39.75 -11.89
N ASP A 89 3.32 -38.73 -11.71
CA ASP A 89 1.91 -38.78 -12.06
C ASP A 89 1.80 -38.54 -13.56
N ARG A 90 1.49 -39.61 -14.33
CA ARG A 90 1.37 -39.56 -15.79
C ARG A 90 0.03 -39.02 -16.27
N GLU A 91 -0.98 -38.95 -15.41
CA GLU A 91 -2.28 -38.39 -15.79
C GLU A 91 -2.21 -36.86 -15.77
N GLN A 92 -1.46 -36.29 -14.81
CA GLN A 92 -1.29 -34.85 -14.66
C GLN A 92 0.07 -34.34 -15.17
N ASP A 93 0.96 -35.26 -15.57
CA ASP A 93 2.36 -35.02 -15.92
C ASP A 93 3.12 -34.27 -14.80
N LEU A 94 2.90 -34.67 -13.55
CA LEU A 94 3.56 -34.06 -12.38
C LEU A 94 4.71 -34.92 -11.88
N VAL A 95 5.77 -34.25 -11.43
CA VAL A 95 6.86 -34.87 -10.68
C VAL A 95 6.58 -34.63 -9.21
N LEU A 96 6.38 -35.70 -8.46
CA LEU A 96 5.95 -35.67 -7.06
C LEU A 96 7.08 -36.12 -6.14
N ARG A 97 7.26 -35.44 -5.02
CA ARG A 97 8.08 -35.89 -3.89
C ARG A 97 7.21 -35.89 -2.65
N ASP A 98 7.15 -37.03 -1.95
CA ASP A 98 6.27 -37.21 -0.77
C ASP A 98 4.81 -36.82 -1.06
N GLY A 99 4.34 -37.12 -2.27
CA GLY A 99 2.99 -36.76 -2.75
C GLY A 99 2.79 -35.28 -3.09
N GLN A 100 3.81 -34.43 -2.94
CA GLN A 100 3.75 -33.01 -3.29
C GLN A 100 4.36 -32.75 -4.67
N PRO A 101 3.70 -31.99 -5.56
CA PRO A 101 4.29 -31.60 -6.83
C PRO A 101 5.56 -30.77 -6.60
N ILE A 102 6.68 -31.17 -7.20
CA ILE A 102 7.94 -30.41 -7.21
C ILE A 102 8.35 -29.96 -8.62
N GLY A 103 7.70 -30.48 -9.65
CA GLY A 103 7.91 -30.10 -11.04
C GLY A 103 6.86 -30.67 -11.98
N VAL A 104 7.05 -30.44 -13.27
CA VAL A 104 6.15 -30.86 -14.35
C VAL A 104 6.94 -31.54 -15.45
N LEU A 105 6.39 -32.60 -16.03
CA LEU A 105 6.95 -33.25 -17.20
C LEU A 105 6.51 -32.48 -18.45
N VAL A 106 7.47 -31.98 -19.22
CA VAL A 106 7.24 -31.31 -20.51
C VAL A 106 8.17 -31.94 -21.53
N ASP A 107 7.59 -32.53 -22.58
CA ASP A 107 8.33 -33.23 -23.63
C ASP A 107 9.32 -34.28 -23.10
N GLY A 108 8.91 -35.02 -22.04
CA GLY A 108 9.73 -36.04 -21.40
C GLY A 108 10.82 -35.51 -20.46
N VAL A 109 10.94 -34.19 -20.29
CA VAL A 109 11.90 -33.56 -19.37
C VAL A 109 11.19 -33.07 -18.11
N ALA A 110 11.68 -33.48 -16.95
CA ALA A 110 11.22 -32.97 -15.66
C ALA A 110 11.72 -31.54 -15.47
N ARG A 111 10.81 -30.56 -15.48
CA ARG A 111 11.10 -29.12 -15.32
C ARG A 111 10.61 -28.61 -13.97
N THR A 112 11.26 -27.57 -13.46
CA THR A 112 10.88 -26.89 -12.20
C THR A 112 9.41 -26.42 -12.20
N GLY A 113 8.95 -25.85 -13.33
CA GLY A 113 7.59 -25.34 -13.46
C GLY A 113 7.29 -24.09 -12.60
N PHE A 114 6.03 -23.66 -12.63
CA PHE A 114 5.52 -22.56 -11.82
C PHE A 114 5.28 -23.00 -10.36
N THR A 115 5.05 -22.05 -9.46
CA THR A 115 4.69 -22.32 -8.05
C THR A 115 3.20 -22.62 -7.84
N THR A 116 2.48 -22.95 -8.91
CA THR A 116 1.08 -23.38 -8.91
C THR A 116 0.94 -24.87 -8.57
N PRO A 117 -0.24 -25.34 -8.13
CA PRO A 117 -0.47 -26.77 -7.90
C PRO A 117 -0.16 -27.64 -9.11
N THR A 118 -0.51 -27.18 -10.32
CA THR A 118 -0.26 -27.90 -11.58
C THR A 118 1.15 -27.72 -12.12
N ARG A 119 1.99 -26.90 -11.46
CA ARG A 119 3.34 -26.50 -11.93
C ARG A 119 3.34 -25.83 -13.31
N ARG A 120 2.18 -25.40 -13.80
CA ARG A 120 1.94 -24.72 -15.08
C ARG A 120 1.36 -23.33 -14.86
N LEU A 121 1.33 -22.51 -15.92
CA LEU A 121 0.54 -21.29 -15.94
C LEU A 121 -0.95 -21.65 -16.07
N GLU A 122 -1.72 -21.44 -15.01
CA GLU A 122 -3.13 -21.86 -14.95
C GLU A 122 -4.05 -20.81 -15.59
N PHE A 123 -4.47 -21.04 -16.84
CA PHE A 123 -5.54 -20.24 -17.44
C PHE A 123 -6.90 -20.50 -16.77
N TYR A 124 -7.15 -21.78 -16.41
CA TYR A 124 -8.27 -22.20 -15.60
C TYR A 124 -7.78 -22.52 -14.18
N SER A 125 -8.26 -21.79 -13.18
CA SER A 125 -7.90 -21.99 -11.78
C SER A 125 -8.88 -22.95 -11.11
N ARG A 126 -8.47 -24.22 -11.01
CA ARG A 126 -9.19 -25.21 -10.20
C ARG A 126 -9.25 -24.80 -8.72
N THR A 127 -8.18 -24.14 -8.25
CA THR A 127 -8.13 -23.53 -6.91
C THR A 127 -9.34 -22.63 -6.67
N LEU A 128 -9.63 -21.67 -7.56
CA LEU A 128 -10.77 -20.78 -7.35
C LEU A 128 -12.08 -21.56 -7.32
N VAL A 129 -12.28 -22.56 -8.18
CA VAL A 129 -13.49 -23.40 -8.17
C VAL A 129 -13.69 -24.13 -6.85
N ASP A 130 -12.66 -24.84 -6.38
CA ASP A 130 -12.73 -25.67 -5.16
C ASP A 130 -12.85 -24.81 -3.89
N TRP A 131 -12.33 -23.59 -3.94
CA TRP A 131 -12.51 -22.57 -2.90
C TRP A 131 -13.82 -21.79 -3.06
N GLY A 132 -14.72 -22.32 -3.90
CA GLY A 132 -16.00 -21.75 -4.24
C GLY A 132 -15.82 -20.39 -4.86
N TRP A 133 -15.24 -20.23 -6.03
CA TRP A 133 -15.28 -18.99 -6.82
C TRP A 133 -15.27 -19.37 -8.30
N PRO A 134 -16.17 -20.27 -8.74
CA PRO A 134 -16.14 -20.80 -10.12
C PRO A 134 -16.33 -19.70 -11.16
N GLU A 135 -17.03 -18.62 -10.84
CA GLU A 135 -17.19 -17.46 -11.72
C GLU A 135 -15.87 -16.72 -11.99
N HIS A 136 -14.82 -16.95 -11.20
CA HIS A 136 -13.49 -16.38 -11.36
C HIS A 136 -12.46 -17.41 -11.85
N ALA A 137 -12.89 -18.63 -12.20
CA ALA A 137 -12.00 -19.71 -12.63
C ALA A 137 -11.17 -19.35 -13.87
N VAL A 138 -11.65 -18.43 -14.72
CA VAL A 138 -10.91 -17.87 -15.85
C VAL A 138 -10.92 -16.34 -15.78
N PRO A 139 -9.91 -15.65 -16.35
CA PRO A 139 -9.92 -14.19 -16.45
C PRO A 139 -11.18 -13.70 -17.17
N ARG A 140 -11.88 -12.73 -16.55
CA ARG A 140 -13.10 -12.13 -17.11
C ARG A 140 -13.26 -10.69 -16.67
N TYR A 141 -14.14 -9.98 -17.36
CA TYR A 141 -14.59 -8.66 -16.93
C TYR A 141 -15.57 -8.75 -15.76
N VAL A 142 -15.27 -8.01 -14.67
CA VAL A 142 -16.12 -7.88 -13.48
C VAL A 142 -16.27 -6.38 -13.18
N PRO A 143 -17.48 -5.81 -13.27
CA PRO A 143 -17.73 -4.43 -12.87
C PRO A 143 -17.42 -4.22 -11.38
N GLY A 144 -16.59 -3.22 -11.05
CA GLY A 144 -16.29 -2.84 -9.67
C GLY A 144 -17.37 -1.95 -9.02
N HIS A 145 -17.19 -1.61 -7.75
CA HIS A 145 -18.15 -0.81 -6.97
C HIS A 145 -18.28 0.66 -7.43
N VAL A 146 -17.29 1.18 -8.18
CA VAL A 146 -17.30 2.50 -8.82
C VAL A 146 -17.57 2.43 -10.33
N HIS A 147 -18.17 1.33 -10.82
CA HIS A 147 -18.46 1.16 -12.24
C HIS A 147 -19.25 2.35 -12.79
N TRP A 148 -18.70 3.01 -13.82
CA TRP A 148 -19.17 4.31 -14.32
C TRP A 148 -20.65 4.33 -14.76
N ARG A 149 -21.21 3.19 -15.18
CA ARG A 149 -22.64 3.09 -15.55
C ARG A 149 -23.58 3.09 -14.35
N HIS A 150 -23.07 2.86 -13.15
CA HIS A 150 -23.84 2.87 -11.90
C HIS A 150 -23.71 4.20 -11.14
N LEU A 151 -22.87 5.12 -11.62
CA LEU A 151 -22.71 6.45 -11.06
C LEU A 151 -23.76 7.39 -11.62
N LYS A 152 -24.52 8.04 -10.74
CA LYS A 152 -25.54 9.02 -11.09
C LYS A 152 -24.90 10.40 -11.26
N ARG A 153 -24.45 10.68 -12.49
CA ARG A 153 -23.71 11.90 -12.84
C ARG A 153 -24.54 13.17 -12.61
N GLU A 154 -25.85 13.07 -12.76
CA GLU A 154 -26.85 14.09 -12.49
C GLU A 154 -26.95 14.44 -11.01
N ASP A 155 -26.72 13.47 -10.12
CA ASP A 155 -26.70 13.66 -8.66
C ASP A 155 -25.32 14.10 -8.16
N GLY A 156 -24.40 14.42 -9.07
CA GLY A 156 -23.03 14.82 -8.73
C GLY A 156 -22.15 13.66 -8.27
N GLU A 157 -22.43 12.42 -8.69
CA GLU A 157 -21.61 11.26 -8.32
C GLU A 157 -20.39 11.06 -9.24
N PHE A 158 -19.26 10.73 -8.63
CA PHE A 158 -17.97 10.52 -9.30
C PHE A 158 -17.27 9.27 -8.75
N ASP A 159 -16.38 8.72 -9.57
CA ASP A 159 -15.28 7.88 -9.11
C ASP A 159 -14.16 8.81 -8.61
N LEU A 160 -13.79 8.69 -7.34
CA LEU A 160 -12.59 9.31 -6.79
C LEU A 160 -11.43 8.33 -6.92
N LEU A 161 -10.37 8.78 -7.60
CA LEU A 161 -9.05 8.16 -7.69
C LEU A 161 -8.13 8.75 -6.60
N PRO A 162 -7.97 8.11 -5.43
CA PRO A 162 -7.24 8.71 -4.32
C PRO A 162 -5.74 8.36 -4.29
N ASN A 163 -5.31 7.40 -5.09
CA ASN A 163 -4.08 6.63 -4.89
C ASN A 163 -2.99 6.87 -5.95
N PHE A 164 -3.18 7.87 -6.82
CA PHE A 164 -2.11 8.32 -7.72
C PHE A 164 -0.95 8.93 -6.94
N ARG A 165 0.24 8.93 -7.54
CA ARG A 165 1.48 9.33 -6.88
C ARG A 165 1.96 10.67 -7.38
N LEU A 166 2.25 11.56 -6.44
CA LEU A 166 3.02 12.75 -6.74
C LEU A 166 4.50 12.35 -6.79
N PRO A 167 5.25 12.76 -7.83
CA PRO A 167 6.64 12.35 -7.99
C PRO A 167 7.55 12.85 -6.86
N THR A 168 7.12 13.89 -6.15
CA THR A 168 7.81 14.51 -5.03
C THR A 168 7.58 13.80 -3.69
N LEU A 169 6.59 12.90 -3.58
CA LEU A 169 6.17 12.33 -2.29
C LEU A 169 6.07 10.80 -2.33
N VAL A 170 6.57 10.14 -1.27
CA VAL A 170 6.50 8.68 -1.11
C VAL A 170 5.50 8.33 -0.01
N HIS A 171 4.25 8.07 -0.42
CA HIS A 171 3.12 7.99 0.52
C HIS A 171 3.12 9.20 1.47
N THR A 172 2.80 8.99 2.74
CA THR A 172 2.87 10.06 3.72
C THR A 172 4.29 10.27 4.27
N ARG A 173 5.29 9.42 3.96
CA ARG A 173 6.59 9.36 4.66
C ARG A 173 7.56 10.51 4.34
N SER A 174 7.31 11.26 3.28
CA SER A 174 8.20 12.32 2.77
C SER A 174 7.99 13.68 3.46
N SER A 175 7.95 13.76 4.79
CA SER A 175 7.86 15.03 5.53
C SER A 175 9.18 15.82 5.51
N VAL A 176 9.72 16.04 4.31
CA VAL A 176 10.98 16.71 4.02
C VAL A 176 10.67 18.11 3.50
N LYS A 177 11.27 19.14 4.09
CA LYS A 177 10.95 20.55 3.80
C LYS A 177 11.01 20.91 2.32
N TRP A 178 12.05 20.48 1.60
CA TRP A 178 12.22 20.78 0.17
C TRP A 178 11.16 20.12 -0.72
N LEU A 179 10.64 18.96 -0.33
CA LEU A 179 9.60 18.28 -1.10
C LEU A 179 8.22 18.91 -0.84
N TYR A 180 7.97 19.37 0.39
CA TYR A 180 6.75 20.09 0.75
C TYR A 180 6.70 21.50 0.14
N GLU A 181 7.84 22.15 -0.04
CA GLU A 181 7.88 23.41 -0.79
C GLU A 181 7.30 23.27 -2.21
N ILE A 182 7.50 22.11 -2.85
CA ILE A 182 6.95 21.80 -4.18
C ILE A 182 5.51 21.25 -4.09
N SER A 183 5.19 20.46 -3.08
CA SER A 183 3.90 19.76 -2.95
C SER A 183 3.43 19.72 -1.50
N HIS A 184 2.91 20.85 -1.01
CA HIS A 184 2.39 20.98 0.35
C HIS A 184 0.89 20.65 0.45
N ASP A 185 0.11 20.82 -0.60
CA ASP A 185 -1.33 20.55 -0.63
C ASP A 185 -1.74 19.43 -1.61
N ASN A 186 -2.95 18.92 -1.44
CA ASN A 186 -3.54 17.89 -2.29
C ASN A 186 -4.94 18.32 -2.76
N PRO A 187 -5.05 19.33 -3.62
CA PRO A 187 -6.36 19.77 -4.10
C PRO A 187 -7.08 18.65 -4.87
N LEU A 188 -8.41 18.76 -4.94
CA LEU A 188 -9.26 17.88 -5.73
C LEU A 188 -9.16 18.25 -7.21
N TRP A 189 -8.59 17.37 -8.01
CA TRP A 189 -8.49 17.49 -9.45
C TRP A 189 -9.87 17.25 -10.07
N ILE A 190 -10.36 18.25 -10.82
CA ILE A 190 -11.65 18.21 -11.50
C ILE A 190 -11.42 18.51 -12.98
N ALA A 191 -11.99 17.68 -13.86
CA ALA A 191 -11.95 17.92 -15.29
C ALA A 191 -12.68 19.22 -15.65
N THR A 192 -12.15 20.03 -16.56
CA THR A 192 -12.77 21.31 -16.97
C THR A 192 -14.27 21.22 -17.31
N PRO A 193 -14.76 20.21 -18.06
CA PRO A 193 -16.19 20.10 -18.35
C PRO A 193 -17.05 19.85 -17.10
N ASP A 194 -16.53 19.06 -16.15
CA ASP A 194 -17.23 18.79 -14.90
C ASP A 194 -17.22 20.03 -13.99
N ALA A 195 -16.08 20.72 -13.89
CA ALA A 195 -15.97 21.97 -13.14
C ALA A 195 -16.96 23.02 -13.64
N ARG A 196 -17.08 23.21 -14.97
CA ARG A 196 -18.07 24.10 -15.59
C ARG A 196 -19.50 23.70 -15.25
N ARG A 197 -19.84 22.41 -15.28
CA ARG A 197 -21.17 21.90 -14.94
C ARG A 197 -21.55 22.20 -13.48
N HIS A 198 -20.57 22.16 -12.59
CA HIS A 198 -20.78 22.41 -11.15
C HIS A 198 -20.56 23.89 -10.75
N GLY A 199 -20.11 24.74 -11.67
CA GLY A 199 -19.77 26.14 -11.42
C GLY A 199 -18.64 26.26 -10.40
N ILE A 200 -17.57 25.50 -10.60
CA ILE A 200 -16.38 25.43 -9.74
C ILE A 200 -15.17 25.97 -10.51
N GLU A 201 -14.38 26.81 -9.87
CA GLU A 201 -13.10 27.31 -10.37
C GLU A 201 -11.92 26.79 -9.53
N THR A 202 -10.70 26.91 -10.06
CA THR A 202 -9.50 26.54 -9.30
C THR A 202 -9.37 27.42 -8.06
N GLY A 203 -9.12 26.80 -6.91
CA GLY A 203 -9.01 27.47 -5.62
C GLY A 203 -10.30 27.51 -4.81
N ASP A 204 -11.45 27.26 -5.43
CA ASP A 204 -12.74 27.18 -4.72
C ASP A 204 -12.72 26.08 -3.67
N LEU A 205 -13.43 26.32 -2.56
CA LEU A 205 -13.72 25.25 -1.60
C LEU A 205 -14.78 24.31 -2.18
N VAL A 206 -14.52 23.02 -2.03
CA VAL A 206 -15.42 21.94 -2.43
C VAL A 206 -15.56 20.94 -1.30
N LYS A 207 -16.76 20.36 -1.18
CA LYS A 207 -17.06 19.31 -0.22
C LYS A 207 -17.24 17.99 -0.96
N VAL A 208 -16.48 16.98 -0.56
CA VAL A 208 -16.58 15.64 -1.13
C VAL A 208 -17.20 14.72 -0.09
N ARG A 209 -18.43 14.26 -0.36
CA ARG A 209 -19.11 13.30 0.50
C ARG A 209 -18.78 11.87 0.09
N THR A 210 -18.45 11.04 1.06
CA THR A 210 -18.31 9.59 0.93
C THR A 210 -19.46 8.87 1.65
N ARG A 211 -19.47 7.54 1.61
CA ARG A 211 -20.50 6.74 2.32
C ARG A 211 -20.49 6.88 3.85
N ILE A 212 -19.39 7.34 4.45
CA ILE A 212 -19.21 7.41 5.91
C ILE A 212 -18.95 8.82 6.41
N GLY A 213 -18.95 9.83 5.54
CA GLY A 213 -18.64 11.18 5.97
C GLY A 213 -18.29 12.11 4.82
N TYR A 214 -17.43 13.09 5.07
CA TYR A 214 -17.00 14.04 4.06
C TYR A 214 -15.67 14.68 4.41
N PHE A 215 -15.03 15.29 3.41
CA PHE A 215 -13.91 16.21 3.62
C PHE A 215 -14.08 17.47 2.75
N VAL A 216 -13.48 18.58 3.19
CA VAL A 216 -13.53 19.87 2.51
C VAL A 216 -12.12 20.27 2.10
N THR A 217 -11.91 20.52 0.81
CA THR A 217 -10.61 20.86 0.22
C THR A 217 -10.76 21.89 -0.90
N ARG A 218 -9.66 22.25 -1.56
CA ARG A 218 -9.67 23.14 -2.73
C ARG A 218 -9.83 22.38 -4.03
N ALA A 219 -10.51 22.97 -4.99
CA ALA A 219 -10.55 22.50 -6.36
C ALA A 219 -9.28 22.88 -7.13
N TRP A 220 -8.82 21.97 -7.99
CA TRP A 220 -7.84 22.20 -9.04
C TRP A 220 -8.44 21.78 -10.38
N VAL A 221 -8.86 22.76 -11.19
CA VAL A 221 -9.48 22.51 -12.49
C VAL A 221 -8.38 22.26 -13.53
N THR A 222 -8.47 21.13 -14.25
CA THR A 222 -7.43 20.71 -15.20
C THR A 222 -7.99 19.86 -16.34
N GLU A 223 -7.33 19.91 -17.50
CA GLU A 223 -7.57 18.99 -18.63
C GLU A 223 -6.81 17.66 -18.46
N GLY A 224 -6.01 17.51 -17.40
CA GLY A 224 -5.17 16.34 -17.14
C GLY A 224 -5.89 15.15 -16.51
N ILE A 225 -7.21 15.19 -16.35
CA ILE A 225 -8.02 14.11 -15.79
C ILE A 225 -9.28 13.88 -16.62
N ARG A 226 -9.69 12.60 -16.73
CA ARG A 226 -10.86 12.20 -17.51
C ARG A 226 -12.15 12.78 -16.89
N PRO A 227 -13.04 13.40 -17.68
CA PRO A 227 -14.40 13.73 -17.21
C PRO A 227 -15.12 12.51 -16.65
N GLY A 228 -15.81 12.66 -15.53
CA GLY A 228 -16.36 11.51 -14.79
C GLY A 228 -15.55 11.07 -13.58
N VAL A 229 -14.31 11.53 -13.45
CA VAL A 229 -13.37 11.09 -12.44
C VAL A 229 -12.82 12.29 -11.68
N LEU A 230 -12.73 12.15 -10.36
CA LEU A 230 -12.03 13.08 -9.48
C LEU A 230 -10.70 12.47 -9.07
N GLY A 231 -9.68 13.31 -8.93
CA GLY A 231 -8.38 12.87 -8.44
C GLY A 231 -8.01 13.61 -7.17
N MET A 232 -7.54 12.93 -6.14
CA MET A 232 -6.89 13.62 -5.02
C MET A 232 -5.79 12.76 -4.44
N SER A 233 -4.61 13.32 -4.26
CA SER A 233 -3.44 12.58 -3.76
C SER A 233 -3.58 12.26 -2.26
N HIS A 234 -3.32 11.01 -1.83
CA HIS A 234 -3.36 10.63 -0.40
C HIS A 234 -2.09 10.99 0.41
N HIS A 235 -1.10 11.66 -0.18
CA HIS A 235 0.22 11.85 0.44
C HIS A 235 0.21 12.84 1.62
N LEU A 236 -0.81 13.68 1.72
CA LEU A 236 -0.85 14.89 2.55
C LEU A 236 -2.05 14.87 3.53
N GLY A 237 -2.22 15.93 4.31
CA GLY A 237 -3.24 16.01 5.37
C GLY A 237 -2.79 15.46 6.72
N ARG A 238 -1.49 15.44 7.00
CA ARG A 238 -0.98 15.11 8.33
C ARG A 238 -1.47 16.15 9.33
N TRP A 239 -1.72 15.73 10.56
CA TRP A 239 -2.22 16.59 11.61
C TRP A 239 -1.57 16.32 12.97
N ARG A 240 -1.70 17.28 13.87
CA ARG A 240 -1.26 17.26 15.26
C ARG A 240 -2.37 17.82 16.15
N LEU A 241 -2.47 17.32 17.38
CA LEU A 241 -3.46 17.78 18.37
C LEU A 241 -2.93 18.86 19.31
N HIS A 242 -1.61 19.03 19.37
CA HIS A 242 -0.95 19.94 20.28
C HIS A 242 0.19 20.67 19.57
N GLU A 243 0.53 21.87 20.04
CA GLU A 243 1.49 22.74 19.35
C GLU A 243 2.89 22.15 19.26
N GLU A 244 3.34 21.58 20.36
CA GLU A 244 4.71 21.10 20.57
C GLU A 244 4.98 19.72 19.97
N MET A 245 4.00 19.11 19.29
CA MET A 245 4.10 17.72 18.81
C MET A 245 4.25 17.61 17.30
N GLY A 246 5.07 16.64 16.91
CA GLY A 246 5.20 16.23 15.52
C GLY A 246 5.96 17.23 14.64
N ASN A 247 5.86 17.04 13.32
CA ASN A 247 6.53 17.87 12.33
C ASN A 247 5.62 19.06 11.94
N ARG A 248 6.01 20.28 12.34
CA ARG A 248 5.24 21.51 12.12
C ARG A 248 5.29 22.03 10.67
N THR A 249 6.27 21.61 9.87
CA THR A 249 6.43 22.00 8.45
C THR A 249 5.40 21.34 7.54
N ALA A 250 4.93 20.16 7.95
CA ALA A 250 4.20 19.24 7.10
C ALA A 250 2.88 18.75 7.74
N SER A 251 2.36 19.45 8.75
CA SER A 251 1.12 19.08 9.43
C SER A 251 0.31 20.27 9.94
N ALA A 252 -1.01 20.09 10.01
CA ALA A 252 -1.95 21.07 10.52
C ALA A 252 -2.22 20.82 12.00
N LEU A 253 -2.42 21.88 12.80
CA LEU A 253 -3.01 21.75 14.12
C LEU A 253 -4.52 21.57 13.96
N VAL A 254 -5.07 20.51 14.54
CA VAL A 254 -6.50 20.19 14.44
C VAL A 254 -7.11 19.95 15.81
N LYS A 255 -8.42 20.16 15.88
CA LYS A 255 -9.28 19.69 16.97
C LYS A 255 -10.14 18.54 16.48
N ILE A 256 -10.35 17.54 17.34
CA ILE A 256 -11.26 16.42 17.06
C ILE A 256 -12.42 16.48 18.06
N ASP A 257 -13.62 16.68 17.54
CA ASP A 257 -14.86 16.67 18.32
C ASP A 257 -15.61 15.36 18.08
N ARG A 258 -16.03 14.69 19.15
CA ARG A 258 -16.86 13.47 19.07
C ARG A 258 -18.33 13.85 19.09
N LEU A 259 -19.07 13.37 18.09
CA LEU A 259 -20.49 13.61 17.85
C LEU A 259 -21.21 12.26 17.78
N GLY A 260 -21.39 11.60 18.93
CA GLY A 260 -21.92 10.23 18.99
C GLY A 260 -20.93 9.20 18.42
N SER A 261 -21.30 8.52 17.34
CA SER A 261 -20.42 7.66 16.52
C SER A 261 -19.57 8.43 15.51
N GLY A 262 -19.92 9.70 15.30
CA GLY A 262 -19.25 10.63 14.41
C GLY A 262 -18.04 11.32 15.06
N TYR A 263 -17.06 11.66 14.24
CA TYR A 263 -15.90 12.46 14.61
C TYR A 263 -15.74 13.58 13.59
N LYS A 264 -15.71 14.83 14.08
CA LYS A 264 -15.39 16.00 13.26
C LYS A 264 -13.96 16.42 13.56
N VAL A 265 -13.11 16.43 12.54
CA VAL A 265 -11.78 17.05 12.56
C VAL A 265 -11.93 18.45 11.99
N SER A 266 -11.55 19.48 12.75
CA SER A 266 -11.55 20.87 12.29
C SER A 266 -10.13 21.43 12.39
N GLN A 267 -9.68 22.10 11.33
CA GLN A 267 -8.36 22.72 11.31
C GLN A 267 -8.37 23.99 12.16
N VAL A 268 -7.45 24.07 13.14
CA VAL A 268 -7.21 25.28 13.94
C VAL A 268 -6.33 26.23 13.14
N HIS A 269 -5.19 25.73 12.66
CA HIS A 269 -4.35 26.39 11.66
C HIS A 269 -3.47 25.36 10.94
N GLY A 270 -2.96 25.74 9.78
CA GLY A 270 -2.07 24.90 8.99
C GLY A 270 -0.60 25.05 9.37
N ALA A 271 0.30 24.82 8.42
CA ALA A 271 1.72 25.12 8.62
C ALA A 271 1.94 26.63 8.77
N GLN A 272 2.94 26.99 9.58
CA GLN A 272 3.32 28.37 9.84
C GLN A 272 4.84 28.43 10.09
N PRO A 273 5.49 29.58 9.85
CA PRO A 273 6.84 29.83 10.32
C PRO A 273 6.98 29.55 11.82
N PHE A 274 8.09 28.91 12.21
CA PHE A 274 8.43 28.71 13.62
C PHE A 274 9.93 28.78 13.87
N ALA A 275 10.30 29.15 15.10
CA ALA A 275 11.69 29.17 15.53
C ALA A 275 12.20 27.74 15.77
N SER A 276 13.37 27.41 15.22
CA SER A 276 14.06 26.15 15.47
C SER A 276 15.57 26.29 15.22
N ARG A 277 16.34 25.22 15.41
CA ARG A 277 17.77 25.17 15.04
C ARG A 277 17.99 25.16 13.53
N ASP A 278 16.97 24.78 12.76
CA ASP A 278 16.99 24.84 11.30
C ASP A 278 16.44 26.21 10.85
N PRO A 279 17.28 27.09 10.26
CA PRO A 279 16.87 28.44 9.88
C PRO A 279 15.75 28.47 8.82
N ASP A 280 15.51 27.38 8.08
CA ASP A 280 14.43 27.34 7.09
C ASP A 280 13.05 27.20 7.74
N SER A 281 12.97 26.81 9.02
CA SER A 281 11.69 26.70 9.74
C SER A 281 10.96 28.04 9.85
N SER A 282 11.68 29.16 9.85
CA SER A 282 11.11 30.52 9.89
C SER A 282 10.70 31.06 8.51
N ARG A 283 10.95 30.30 7.44
CA ARG A 283 10.72 30.72 6.04
C ARG A 283 9.55 30.00 5.37
N ILE A 284 8.84 29.15 6.10
CA ILE A 284 7.68 28.42 5.60
C ILE A 284 6.61 29.40 5.12
N TRP A 285 6.31 29.39 3.82
CA TRP A 285 5.36 30.33 3.20
C TRP A 285 3.99 29.70 2.90
N TRP A 286 3.88 28.37 2.94
CA TRP A 286 2.62 27.67 2.76
C TRP A 286 1.88 27.51 4.09
N SER A 287 0.55 27.60 4.03
CA SER A 287 -0.33 27.37 5.16
C SER A 287 -1.11 26.07 5.02
N GLU A 288 -1.61 25.75 3.83
CA GLU A 288 -2.32 24.51 3.56
C GLU A 288 -1.34 23.34 3.43
N VAL A 289 -1.62 22.24 4.14
CA VAL A 289 -0.78 21.03 4.18
C VAL A 289 -1.54 19.78 3.73
N GLY A 290 -2.51 20.00 2.85
CA GLY A 290 -3.46 19.00 2.37
C GLY A 290 -4.52 18.59 3.39
N VAL A 291 -5.40 17.68 2.98
CA VAL A 291 -6.54 17.14 3.72
C VAL A 291 -6.52 15.62 3.68
N HIS A 292 -6.76 14.97 4.83
CA HIS A 292 -6.62 13.52 4.98
C HIS A 292 -7.86 12.76 4.50
N GLN A 293 -8.08 12.71 3.18
CA GLN A 293 -9.26 12.07 2.56
C GLN A 293 -9.53 10.64 3.04
N ASN A 294 -8.47 9.83 3.27
CA ASN A 294 -8.61 8.41 3.61
C ASN A 294 -9.38 8.16 4.92
N LEU A 295 -9.49 9.16 5.82
CA LEU A 295 -10.31 9.03 7.03
C LEU A 295 -11.78 8.83 6.71
N THR A 296 -12.22 9.29 5.53
CA THR A 296 -13.60 9.22 5.07
C THR A 296 -13.87 7.99 4.20
N PHE A 297 -12.90 7.08 4.05
CA PHE A 297 -13.11 5.90 3.19
C PHE A 297 -13.67 4.74 4.01
N PRO A 298 -14.84 4.17 3.63
CA PRO A 298 -15.35 2.96 4.25
C PRO A 298 -14.40 1.78 4.08
N VAL A 299 -14.48 0.81 4.99
CA VAL A 299 -13.75 -0.45 4.86
C VAL A 299 -14.43 -1.32 3.79
N GLN A 300 -13.76 -1.45 2.63
CA GLN A 300 -14.28 -2.12 1.44
C GLN A 300 -13.29 -3.17 0.92
N PRO A 301 -13.16 -4.35 1.57
CA PRO A 301 -12.25 -5.39 1.11
C PRO A 301 -12.85 -6.15 -0.07
N ASP A 302 -12.10 -6.31 -1.16
CA ASP A 302 -12.43 -7.23 -2.24
C ASP A 302 -12.81 -8.62 -1.66
N PRO A 303 -14.01 -9.15 -1.95
CA PRO A 303 -14.52 -10.34 -1.28
C PRO A 303 -13.69 -11.61 -1.50
N VAL A 304 -12.86 -11.64 -2.55
CA VAL A 304 -12.00 -12.78 -2.87
C VAL A 304 -10.63 -12.63 -2.22
N SER A 305 -9.93 -11.51 -2.45
CA SER A 305 -8.54 -11.34 -2.00
C SER A 305 -8.40 -10.78 -0.58
N GLY A 306 -9.41 -10.06 -0.09
CA GLY A 306 -9.39 -9.26 1.12
C GLY A 306 -8.69 -7.89 0.99
N MET A 307 -8.20 -7.55 -0.21
CA MET A 307 -7.50 -6.27 -0.46
C MET A 307 -8.47 -5.10 -0.48
N HIS A 308 -8.08 -3.96 0.07
CA HIS A 308 -8.95 -2.78 0.11
C HIS A 308 -9.17 -2.17 -1.28
N CYS A 309 -10.44 -1.95 -1.65
CA CYS A 309 -10.85 -1.25 -2.86
C CYS A 309 -10.74 0.27 -2.67
N TRP A 310 -9.63 0.87 -3.11
CA TRP A 310 -9.30 2.26 -2.79
C TRP A 310 -10.13 3.30 -3.52
N HIS A 311 -10.56 3.07 -4.76
CA HIS A 311 -11.43 4.00 -5.48
C HIS A 311 -12.73 4.21 -4.71
N GLN A 312 -13.29 5.41 -4.69
CA GLN A 312 -14.48 5.71 -3.91
C GLN A 312 -15.59 6.28 -4.78
N ARG A 313 -16.81 5.77 -4.62
CA ARG A 313 -18.01 6.46 -5.08
C ARG A 313 -18.23 7.64 -4.14
N VAL A 314 -18.17 8.85 -4.68
CA VAL A 314 -18.33 10.09 -3.92
C VAL A 314 -19.33 11.02 -4.58
N THR A 315 -19.86 11.97 -3.81
CA THR A 315 -20.68 13.07 -4.31
C THR A 315 -19.93 14.39 -4.15
N LEU A 316 -19.83 15.17 -5.22
CA LEU A 316 -19.23 16.50 -5.21
C LEU A 316 -20.29 17.55 -4.88
N GLU A 317 -20.04 18.36 -3.86
CA GLU A 317 -20.99 19.35 -3.34
C GLU A 317 -20.35 20.72 -3.16
N LYS A 318 -21.20 21.75 -3.17
CA LYS A 318 -20.83 23.08 -2.68
C LYS A 318 -20.72 23.03 -1.15
N PRO A 319 -19.67 23.60 -0.56
CA PRO A 319 -19.52 23.67 0.89
C PRO A 319 -20.62 24.54 1.51
N SER A 320 -21.02 24.20 2.73
CA SER A 320 -21.86 25.04 3.58
C SER A 320 -21.13 26.34 3.95
N PRO A 321 -21.83 27.45 4.29
CA PRO A 321 -21.21 28.66 4.83
C PRO A 321 -20.31 28.43 6.06
N ASP A 322 -20.54 27.35 6.81
CA ASP A 322 -19.75 26.98 7.99
C ASP A 322 -18.62 25.98 7.70
N ASP A 323 -18.61 25.36 6.53
CA ASP A 323 -17.54 24.44 6.14
C ASP A 323 -16.24 25.25 5.91
N ARG A 324 -15.11 24.72 6.39
CA ARG A 324 -13.78 25.32 6.24
C ARG A 324 -12.82 24.35 5.57
N TYR A 325 -11.77 24.87 4.94
CA TYR A 325 -10.68 24.03 4.42
C TYR A 325 -10.16 23.10 5.52
N GLY A 326 -9.97 21.82 5.19
CA GLY A 326 -9.44 20.84 6.13
C GLY A 326 -10.47 20.24 7.08
N ASP A 327 -11.74 20.68 7.03
CA ASP A 327 -12.81 20.03 7.77
C ASP A 327 -13.02 18.60 7.25
N ILE A 328 -13.07 17.64 8.18
CA ILE A 328 -13.34 16.23 7.90
C ILE A 328 -14.41 15.76 8.88
N PHE A 329 -15.37 14.99 8.40
CA PHE A 329 -16.29 14.25 9.25
C PHE A 329 -16.26 12.77 8.89
N VAL A 330 -16.31 11.91 9.89
CA VAL A 330 -16.39 10.45 9.72
C VAL A 330 -17.33 9.83 10.75
N ASP A 331 -18.19 8.91 10.32
CA ASP A 331 -19.01 8.05 11.16
C ASP A 331 -18.44 6.63 11.21
N THR A 332 -17.96 6.24 12.39
CA THR A 332 -17.32 4.94 12.61
C THR A 332 -18.33 3.79 12.68
N ALA A 333 -19.56 4.05 13.14
CA ALA A 333 -20.62 3.04 13.13
C ALA A 333 -21.03 2.74 11.68
N ARG A 334 -21.19 3.78 10.85
CA ARG A 334 -21.48 3.61 9.42
C ARG A 334 -20.37 2.88 8.68
N SER A 335 -19.10 3.14 9.03
CA SER A 335 -17.96 2.39 8.47
C SER A 335 -18.05 0.89 8.79
N HIS A 336 -18.45 0.54 10.02
CA HIS A 336 -18.61 -0.86 10.42
C HIS A 336 -19.81 -1.54 9.75
N GLU A 337 -20.92 -0.83 9.53
CA GLU A 337 -22.06 -1.34 8.75
C GLU A 337 -21.63 -1.67 7.32
N ILE A 338 -20.89 -0.78 6.67
CA ILE A 338 -20.42 -1.01 5.30
C ILE A 338 -19.43 -2.18 5.25
N TYR A 339 -18.53 -2.29 6.22
CA TYR A 339 -17.69 -3.47 6.34
C TYR A 339 -18.51 -4.77 6.36
N LYS A 340 -19.62 -4.81 7.12
CA LYS A 340 -20.52 -5.97 7.16
C LYS A 340 -21.21 -6.24 5.82
N GLU A 341 -21.61 -5.20 5.07
CA GLU A 341 -22.14 -5.35 3.71
C GLU A 341 -21.13 -6.06 2.80
N TRP A 342 -19.85 -5.69 2.86
CA TRP A 342 -18.79 -6.31 2.06
C TRP A 342 -18.42 -7.70 2.55
N LEU A 343 -18.39 -7.90 3.88
CA LEU A 343 -18.17 -9.22 4.47
C LEU A 343 -19.24 -10.23 4.03
N ALA A 344 -20.49 -9.79 3.87
CA ALA A 344 -21.59 -10.62 3.39
C ALA A 344 -21.42 -11.10 1.93
N MET A 345 -20.52 -10.47 1.15
CA MET A 345 -20.17 -10.91 -0.20
C MET A 345 -19.08 -11.98 -0.21
N THR A 346 -18.40 -12.21 0.93
CA THR A 346 -17.32 -13.20 1.05
C THR A 346 -17.87 -14.62 1.18
N ARG A 347 -16.99 -15.60 0.99
CA ARG A 347 -17.28 -17.01 1.25
C ARG A 347 -16.49 -17.43 2.49
N PRO A 348 -17.16 -17.98 3.51
CA PRO A 348 -16.53 -18.25 4.80
C PRO A 348 -15.53 -19.41 4.69
N ALA A 349 -14.50 -19.37 5.53
CA ALA A 349 -13.65 -20.53 5.79
C ALA A 349 -14.42 -21.60 6.60
N PRO A 350 -13.98 -22.88 6.60
CA PRO A 350 -12.79 -23.41 5.95
C PRO A 350 -12.94 -23.59 4.44
N GLY A 351 -11.80 -23.58 3.75
CA GLY A 351 -11.68 -24.11 2.41
C GLY A 351 -11.73 -25.64 2.35
N PRO A 352 -11.55 -26.23 1.16
CA PRO A 352 -11.71 -27.67 0.91
C PRO A 352 -10.76 -28.57 1.74
N ASP A 353 -9.65 -28.03 2.22
CA ASP A 353 -8.62 -28.74 3.01
C ASP A 353 -8.67 -28.38 4.51
N GLY A 354 -9.73 -27.72 4.98
CA GLY A 354 -9.85 -27.28 6.37
C GLY A 354 -9.05 -26.01 6.70
N THR A 355 -8.39 -25.38 5.72
CA THR A 355 -7.58 -24.18 5.94
C THR A 355 -8.35 -22.89 5.65
N ARG A 356 -7.84 -21.75 6.12
CA ARG A 356 -8.41 -20.41 5.92
C ARG A 356 -8.18 -19.85 4.52
N ARG A 357 -7.16 -20.34 3.79
CA ARG A 357 -6.72 -19.85 2.47
C ARG A 357 -5.76 -20.87 1.80
N PRO A 358 -5.66 -20.93 0.45
CA PRO A 358 -4.66 -21.78 -0.20
C PRO A 358 -3.22 -21.44 0.22
N LEU A 359 -2.40 -22.46 0.48
CA LEU A 359 -0.99 -22.30 0.85
C LEU A 359 -0.11 -21.80 -0.30
N TRP A 360 -0.52 -22.00 -1.55
CA TRP A 360 0.25 -21.57 -2.73
C TRP A 360 -0.05 -20.13 -3.16
N PHE A 361 -1.00 -19.45 -2.51
CA PHE A 361 -1.21 -18.02 -2.75
C PHE A 361 -0.16 -17.21 -1.99
N ASP A 362 0.59 -16.39 -2.73
CA ASP A 362 1.63 -15.57 -2.14
C ASP A 362 1.06 -14.51 -1.19
N ARG A 363 1.83 -14.19 -0.15
CA ARG A 363 1.43 -13.25 0.89
C ARG A 363 2.65 -12.54 1.48
N PRO A 364 2.64 -11.20 1.54
CA PRO A 364 3.60 -10.46 2.35
C PRO A 364 3.53 -10.91 3.81
N LEU A 365 4.68 -11.24 4.39
CA LEU A 365 4.75 -11.78 5.76
C LEU A 365 3.92 -13.06 5.90
N ARG A 366 4.10 -14.01 4.97
CA ARG A 366 3.43 -15.32 4.96
C ARG A 366 3.51 -15.99 6.34
N PRO A 367 2.38 -16.30 6.99
CA PRO A 367 2.38 -17.01 8.27
C PRO A 367 2.95 -18.43 8.14
N VAL A 368 3.34 -19.01 9.28
CA VAL A 368 3.66 -20.44 9.35
C VAL A 368 2.44 -21.30 8.98
N PRO A 369 2.62 -22.50 8.40
CA PRO A 369 1.52 -23.34 7.91
C PRO A 369 0.42 -23.61 8.95
N GLU A 370 0.77 -23.73 10.23
CA GLU A 370 -0.18 -23.98 11.33
C GLU A 370 -1.20 -22.85 11.49
N ALA A 371 -0.80 -21.61 11.20
CA ALA A 371 -1.68 -20.44 11.28
C ALA A 371 -2.75 -20.40 10.20
N TYR A 372 -2.69 -21.29 9.20
CA TYR A 372 -3.73 -21.45 8.18
C TYR A 372 -4.87 -22.36 8.65
N LYS A 373 -4.65 -23.19 9.67
CA LYS A 373 -5.68 -24.09 10.19
C LYS A 373 -6.74 -23.29 10.96
N LEU A 374 -7.98 -23.78 10.95
CA LEU A 374 -9.10 -23.14 11.61
C LEU A 374 -9.21 -23.50 13.08
#